data_AF-A0A7X7TVX1-F1
#
_entry.id   AF-A0A7X7TVX1-F1
#
_cell.length_a   1.000
_cell.length_b   1.000
_cell.length_c   1.000
_cell.angle_alpha   90.00
_cell.angle_beta   90.00
_cell.angle_gamma   90.00
#
_symmetry.space_group_name_H-M   'P 1'
#
loop_
_entity.id
_entity.type
_entity.pdbx_description
1 polymer ?
#
loop_
_entity_poly.entity_id
_entity_poly.type
_entity_poly.pdbx_seq_one_letter_code
_entity_poly.pdbx_strand_id
1 'polypeptide(L)'
;MKKILIIRFSSLGDIILTFPVLRNIKLNDKNIKIYYLTKKSFSEIVKSNQDVDEVIEFEELFKTIKKIKGLRFDAVIDLHSNLRSFIFKHLVKSDKIVRYNKDSIYRRLFVNFRILSARLNKNVVEKYLKTIEELGFKIYSSNIELNTTRFLPEIKKKINKILIIQTAFLGDLILTLPLVREIKNKIPDSYIAMLVRAENVNAVKDVKQIDEIITDNKKEKSFFAEFFRILRILKSKDFDIALIPHRSLRSALLGYLSDIKIRIGFDIKPASFFYTHSVPFEWLVHDAMRNNMLLSPLISDSSIIFPSISHPIDSLSMKEKIDNIIKNKPVITINPSSAWETKRWPDYKFIKLAEELYKIYSVPVIFTGSNKENGYISGMEKLLGNKCINMAGKTSLSELIYLIKESDLLITNDSGPMHIASATSTPVIAIFGPTTRELGFFPYGSRSIVMESNIRCRPCTLHGSKKCPRGHFLCMNMIKVRDVLNEVEKILKYKYE
;
A
#
# COMPACT_ATOMS: atom_id res chain seq x y z
N MET A 1 -14.89 36.19 7.63
CA MET A 1 -13.42 36.23 7.43
C MET A 1 -13.17 36.10 5.94
N LYS A 2 -12.14 36.75 5.37
CA LYS A 2 -11.84 36.66 3.93
C LYS A 2 -10.48 36.00 3.63
N LYS A 3 -9.48 36.15 4.51
CA LYS A 3 -8.13 35.60 4.37
C LYS A 3 -7.70 34.94 5.67
N ILE A 4 -7.29 33.67 5.59
CA ILE A 4 -6.81 32.91 6.74
C ILE A 4 -5.40 32.39 6.45
N LEU A 5 -4.49 32.52 7.41
CA LEU A 5 -3.14 31.96 7.34
C LEU A 5 -3.04 30.70 8.20
N ILE A 6 -2.68 29.57 7.60
CA ILE A 6 -2.34 28.32 8.28
C ILE A 6 -0.83 28.19 8.37
N ILE A 7 -0.29 27.87 9.56
CA ILE A 7 1.15 27.71 9.77
C ILE A 7 1.47 26.27 10.19
N ARG A 8 2.29 25.57 9.39
CA ARG A 8 2.81 24.23 9.73
C ARG A 8 4.19 23.98 9.10
N PHE A 9 5.24 23.87 9.93
CA PHE A 9 6.62 23.60 9.48
C PHE A 9 7.12 22.19 9.82
N SER A 10 6.27 21.16 9.72
CA SER A 10 6.59 19.81 10.20
C SER A 10 6.89 18.83 9.05
N SER A 11 6.81 17.52 9.31
CA SER A 11 6.96 16.46 8.31
C SER A 11 5.72 16.30 7.43
N LEU A 12 5.83 15.55 6.32
CA LEU A 12 4.75 15.29 5.37
C LEU A 12 3.46 14.76 6.05
N GLY A 13 3.58 13.73 6.90
CA GLY A 13 2.41 13.17 7.60
C GLY A 13 1.68 14.23 8.42
N ASP A 14 2.42 15.05 9.16
CA ASP A 14 1.85 16.15 9.94
C ASP A 14 1.23 17.28 9.10
N ILE A 15 1.67 17.46 7.85
CA ILE A 15 1.07 18.40 6.89
C ILE A 15 -0.27 17.84 6.41
N ILE A 16 -0.30 16.56 6.03
CA ILE A 16 -1.53 15.88 5.58
C ILE A 16 -2.61 15.89 6.67
N LEU A 17 -2.22 15.71 7.94
CA LEU A 17 -3.15 15.80 9.07
C LEU A 17 -3.83 17.18 9.20
N THR A 18 -3.31 18.23 8.56
CA THR A 18 -3.97 19.55 8.54
C THR A 18 -5.05 19.68 7.47
N PHE A 19 -5.14 18.77 6.49
CA PHE A 19 -6.07 18.88 5.37
C PHE A 19 -7.55 18.93 5.77
N PRO A 20 -8.02 18.16 6.78
CA PRO A 20 -9.38 18.32 7.30
C PRO A 20 -9.67 19.76 7.75
N VAL A 21 -8.70 20.48 8.32
CA VAL A 21 -8.88 21.88 8.71
C VAL A 21 -9.17 22.76 7.49
N LEU A 22 -8.39 22.59 6.42
CA LEU A 22 -8.53 23.35 5.18
C LEU A 22 -9.92 23.15 4.56
N ARG A 23 -10.32 21.88 4.44
CA ARG A 23 -11.61 21.48 3.90
C ARG A 23 -12.76 22.05 4.72
N ASN A 24 -12.73 21.92 6.04
CA ASN A 24 -13.81 22.42 6.89
C ASN A 24 -13.95 23.94 6.80
N ILE A 25 -12.86 24.70 6.66
CA ILE A 25 -12.93 26.14 6.39
C ILE A 25 -13.69 26.39 5.07
N LYS A 26 -13.31 25.73 3.98
CA LYS A 26 -13.96 25.88 2.67
C LYS A 26 -15.42 25.40 2.63
N LEU A 27 -15.77 24.39 3.43
CA LEU A 27 -17.15 23.91 3.57
C LEU A 27 -18.05 24.90 4.31
N ASN A 28 -17.48 25.71 5.23
CA ASN A 28 -18.24 26.78 5.87
C ASN A 28 -18.43 27.98 4.94
N ASP A 29 -17.39 28.38 4.20
CA ASP A 29 -17.46 29.45 3.21
C ASP A 29 -16.37 29.28 2.14
N LYS A 30 -16.80 29.01 0.90
CA LYS A 30 -15.90 28.80 -0.24
C LYS A 30 -15.11 30.06 -0.65
N ASN A 31 -15.59 31.25 -0.26
CA ASN A 31 -14.95 32.52 -0.62
C ASN A 31 -13.75 32.88 0.28
N ILE A 32 -13.53 32.15 1.37
CA ILE A 32 -12.38 32.35 2.26
C ILE A 32 -11.12 31.93 1.52
N LYS A 33 -10.15 32.84 1.38
CA LYS A 33 -8.83 32.52 0.84
C LYS A 33 -7.92 31.96 1.93
N ILE A 34 -7.38 30.77 1.70
CA ILE A 34 -6.47 30.08 2.61
C ILE A 34 -5.05 30.21 2.10
N TYR A 35 -4.21 30.85 2.91
CA TYR A 35 -2.78 30.92 2.72
C TYR A 35 -2.12 29.88 3.63
N TYR A 36 -1.19 29.10 3.09
CA TYR A 36 -0.53 28.05 3.85
C TYR A 36 0.98 28.27 3.89
N LEU A 37 1.53 28.43 5.10
CA LEU A 37 2.95 28.65 5.33
C LEU A 37 3.63 27.35 5.80
N THR A 38 4.51 26.81 4.96
CA THR A 38 5.25 25.55 5.19
C THR A 38 6.68 25.60 4.66
N LYS A 39 7.50 24.58 4.93
CA LYS A 39 8.84 24.45 4.35
C LYS A 39 8.76 24.15 2.85
N LYS A 40 9.73 24.66 2.08
CA LYS A 40 9.86 24.39 0.64
C LYS A 40 9.80 22.90 0.26
N SER A 41 10.35 22.01 1.09
CA SER A 41 10.29 20.56 0.85
C SER A 41 8.88 19.96 0.85
N PHE A 42 7.89 20.69 1.39
CA PHE A 42 6.50 20.26 1.49
C PHE A 42 5.53 21.24 0.82
N SER A 43 6.02 22.21 0.05
CA SER A 43 5.13 23.18 -0.60
C SER A 43 4.30 22.52 -1.70
N GLU A 44 4.89 21.61 -2.48
CA GLU A 44 4.20 20.94 -3.60
C GLU A 44 2.96 20.15 -3.16
N ILE A 45 3.05 19.36 -2.07
CA ILE A 45 1.89 18.61 -1.55
C ILE A 45 0.78 19.53 -1.04
N VAL A 46 1.13 20.72 -0.54
CA VAL A 46 0.15 21.71 -0.09
C VAL A 46 -0.46 22.43 -1.30
N LYS A 47 0.35 22.76 -2.32
CA LYS A 47 -0.13 23.38 -3.58
C LYS A 47 -1.09 22.46 -4.32
N SER A 48 -0.92 21.15 -4.20
CA SER A 48 -1.83 20.19 -4.82
C SER A 48 -3.19 20.10 -4.12
N ASN A 49 -3.34 20.59 -2.89
CA ASN A 49 -4.62 20.58 -2.19
C ASN A 49 -5.54 21.71 -2.71
N GLN A 50 -6.70 21.35 -3.26
CA GLN A 50 -7.65 22.31 -3.86
C GLN A 50 -8.21 23.37 -2.89
N ASP A 51 -8.15 23.09 -1.58
CA ASP A 51 -8.68 23.98 -0.54
C ASP A 51 -7.66 25.09 -0.18
N VAL A 52 -6.44 25.03 -0.71
CA VAL A 52 -5.39 26.04 -0.51
C VAL A 52 -5.34 26.96 -1.72
N ASP A 53 -5.46 28.26 -1.48
CA ASP A 53 -5.39 29.27 -2.55
C ASP A 53 -3.95 29.71 -2.80
N GLU A 54 -3.13 29.80 -1.75
CA GLU A 54 -1.76 30.33 -1.84
C GLU A 54 -0.81 29.59 -0.89
N VAL A 55 0.37 29.19 -1.38
CA VAL A 55 1.40 28.54 -0.56
C VAL A 55 2.60 29.47 -0.39
N ILE A 56 2.93 29.76 0.87
CA ILE A 56 4.06 30.58 1.24
C ILE A 56 5.21 29.65 1.65
N GLU A 57 6.23 29.59 0.80
CA GLU A 57 7.42 28.77 1.08
C GLU A 57 8.32 29.46 2.11
N PHE A 58 8.60 28.75 3.19
CA PHE A 58 9.57 29.17 4.20
C PHE A 58 10.99 28.85 3.73
N GLU A 59 11.79 29.91 3.60
CA GLU A 59 13.21 29.88 3.25
C GLU A 59 14.03 30.33 4.48
N GLU A 60 14.02 31.64 4.74
CA GLU A 60 14.67 32.29 5.88
C GLU A 60 13.68 33.22 6.57
N LEU A 61 13.82 33.36 7.89
CA LEU A 61 12.88 34.10 8.74
C LEU A 61 12.59 35.52 8.21
N PHE A 62 13.62 36.34 8.00
CA PHE A 62 13.46 37.73 7.54
C PHE A 62 12.87 37.84 6.13
N LYS A 63 13.29 36.98 5.20
CA LYS A 63 12.76 36.94 3.82
C LYS A 63 11.30 36.57 3.81
N THR A 64 10.92 35.53 4.55
CA THR A 64 9.53 35.09 4.66
C THR A 64 8.67 36.16 5.36
N ILE A 65 9.16 36.81 6.42
CA ILE A 65 8.45 37.94 7.04
C ILE A 65 8.20 39.06 6.03
N LYS A 66 9.20 39.45 5.23
CA LYS A 66 9.04 40.49 4.20
C LYS A 66 7.95 40.14 3.18
N LYS A 67 7.85 38.87 2.77
CA LYS A 67 6.78 38.37 1.88
C LYS A 67 5.38 38.47 2.53
N ILE A 68 5.27 38.22 3.83
CA ILE A 68 3.97 38.14 4.52
C ILE A 68 3.54 39.49 5.14
N LYS A 69 4.47 40.38 5.48
CA LYS A 69 4.20 41.65 6.19
C LYS A 69 3.25 42.60 5.41
N GLY A 70 3.20 42.48 4.08
CA GLY A 70 2.26 43.22 3.23
C GLY A 70 0.86 42.61 3.14
N LEU A 71 0.65 41.41 3.68
CA LEU A 71 -0.63 40.71 3.68
C LEU A 71 -1.33 40.88 5.04
N ARG A 72 -2.59 41.31 5.02
CA ARG A 72 -3.48 41.31 6.19
C ARG A 72 -4.33 40.04 6.16
N PHE A 73 -4.40 39.34 7.29
CA PHE A 73 -5.25 38.15 7.47
C PHE A 73 -6.33 38.44 8.50
N ASP A 74 -7.53 37.89 8.32
CA ASP A 74 -8.58 37.98 9.35
C ASP A 74 -8.26 37.03 10.51
N ALA A 75 -7.65 35.87 10.22
CA ALA A 75 -7.24 34.90 11.23
C ALA A 75 -5.90 34.21 10.89
N VAL A 76 -5.14 33.89 11.94
CA VAL A 76 -3.95 33.02 11.87
C VAL A 76 -4.20 31.77 12.71
N ILE A 77 -4.03 30.60 12.10
CA ILE A 77 -4.15 29.31 12.75
C ILE A 77 -2.76 28.68 12.83
N ASP A 78 -2.17 28.72 14.02
CA ASP A 78 -0.87 28.09 14.30
C ASP A 78 -1.06 26.61 14.65
N LEU A 79 -1.02 25.78 13.61
CA LEU A 79 -1.00 24.33 13.72
C LEU A 79 0.40 23.79 13.98
N HIS A 80 1.45 24.61 14.12
CA HIS A 80 2.82 24.15 14.39
C HIS A 80 3.22 24.26 15.85
N SER A 81 2.79 25.32 16.54
CA SER A 81 2.86 25.49 17.99
C SER A 81 4.29 25.31 18.55
N ASN A 82 5.27 26.04 18.01
CA ASN A 82 6.65 26.11 18.54
C ASN A 82 7.19 27.56 18.53
N LEU A 83 8.44 27.75 18.96
CA LEU A 83 9.07 29.07 19.04
C LEU A 83 9.20 29.75 17.67
N ARG A 84 9.38 28.99 16.58
CA ARG A 84 9.48 29.55 15.23
C ARG A 84 8.13 30.03 14.72
N SER A 85 7.04 29.27 14.94
CA SER A 85 5.69 29.73 14.59
C SER A 85 5.21 30.88 15.46
N PHE A 86 5.71 30.98 16.70
CA PHE A 86 5.46 32.10 17.60
C PHE A 86 5.95 33.45 17.03
N ILE A 87 7.09 33.48 16.33
CA ILE A 87 7.62 34.70 15.71
C ILE A 87 6.70 35.18 14.58
N PHE A 88 6.29 34.26 13.70
CA PHE A 88 5.35 34.60 12.61
C PHE A 88 3.99 35.06 13.14
N LYS A 89 3.52 34.46 14.23
CA LYS A 89 2.29 34.86 14.90
C LYS A 89 2.28 36.35 15.31
N HIS A 90 3.38 36.90 15.81
CA HIS A 90 3.41 38.29 16.33
C HIS A 90 3.74 39.33 15.25
N LEU A 91 4.36 38.91 14.15
CA LEU A 91 4.80 39.80 13.08
C LEU A 91 3.78 39.94 11.94
N VAL A 92 2.81 39.03 11.87
CA VAL A 92 1.71 39.06 10.90
C VAL A 92 0.54 39.83 11.48
N LYS A 93 0.02 40.81 10.74
CA LYS A 93 -1.18 41.56 11.14
C LYS A 93 -2.42 40.67 10.97
N SER A 94 -3.05 40.29 12.08
CA SER A 94 -4.31 39.54 12.06
C SER A 94 -5.27 39.88 13.19
N ASP A 95 -6.57 39.82 12.91
CA ASP A 95 -7.61 40.18 13.87
C ASP A 95 -7.86 39.06 14.91
N LYS A 96 -7.66 37.79 14.53
CA LYS A 96 -7.76 36.62 15.44
C LYS A 96 -6.59 35.67 15.30
N ILE A 97 -6.15 35.06 16.41
CA ILE A 97 -5.08 34.06 16.38
C ILE A 97 -5.43 32.88 17.26
N VAL A 98 -5.47 31.69 16.67
CA VAL A 98 -5.73 30.42 17.38
C VAL A 98 -4.54 29.47 17.20
N ARG A 99 -4.27 28.67 18.22
CA ARG A 99 -3.12 27.75 18.25
C ARG A 99 -3.54 26.41 18.82
N TYR A 100 -3.12 25.33 18.18
CA TYR A 100 -3.42 24.00 18.72
C TYR A 100 -2.56 23.68 19.95
N ASN A 101 -3.18 23.00 20.91
CA ASN A 101 -2.51 22.50 22.10
C ASN A 101 -1.84 21.13 21.81
N LYS A 102 -0.52 21.07 22.00
CA LYS A 102 0.28 19.83 21.82
C LYS A 102 0.14 18.85 22.98
N ASP A 103 -0.28 19.33 24.15
CA ASP A 103 -0.23 18.61 25.42
C ASP A 103 1.18 18.07 25.73
N SER A 104 2.23 18.81 25.35
CA SER A 104 3.63 18.36 25.44
C SER A 104 4.02 17.91 26.86
N ILE A 105 3.49 18.56 27.88
CA ILE A 105 3.73 18.23 29.29
C ILE A 105 3.11 16.87 29.62
N TYR A 106 1.83 16.66 29.30
CA TYR A 106 1.14 15.38 29.54
C TYR A 106 1.77 14.23 28.74
N ARG A 107 2.22 14.48 27.50
CA ARG A 107 2.97 13.49 26.72
C ARG A 107 4.28 13.12 27.41
N ARG A 108 5.04 14.10 27.93
CA ARG A 108 6.29 13.84 28.66
C ARG A 108 6.03 13.09 29.97
N LEU A 109 4.96 13.45 30.69
CA LEU A 109 4.54 12.75 31.91
C LEU A 109 4.16 11.29 31.63
N PHE A 110 3.44 11.02 30.55
CA PHE A 110 3.11 9.66 30.14
C PHE A 110 4.35 8.86 29.71
N VAL A 111 5.25 9.46 28.92
CA VAL A 111 6.46 8.77 28.43
C VAL A 111 7.41 8.43 29.57
N ASN A 112 7.64 9.37 30.49
CA ASN A 112 8.64 9.21 31.55
C ASN A 112 8.08 8.53 32.81
N PHE A 113 6.79 8.73 33.11
CA PHE A 113 6.19 8.33 34.39
C PHE A 113 4.90 7.50 34.24
N ARG A 114 4.47 7.18 33.01
CA ARG A 114 3.25 6.39 32.73
C ARG A 114 1.95 6.99 33.28
N ILE A 115 1.94 8.29 33.60
CA ILE A 115 0.74 9.00 34.07
C ILE A 115 -0.20 9.22 32.89
N LEU A 116 -1.38 8.59 32.93
CA LEU A 116 -2.43 8.72 31.93
C LEU A 116 -3.23 10.01 32.14
N SER A 117 -3.67 10.64 31.05
CA SER A 117 -4.51 11.83 31.08
C SER A 117 -5.55 11.75 29.96
N ALA A 118 -6.81 12.08 30.27
CA ALA A 118 -7.89 12.16 29.28
C ALA A 118 -7.57 13.13 28.12
N ARG A 119 -6.66 14.11 28.33
CA ARG A 119 -6.19 15.02 27.27
C ARG A 119 -5.38 14.32 26.17
N LEU A 120 -4.85 13.14 26.45
CA LEU A 120 -4.12 12.31 25.49
C LEU A 120 -5.05 11.44 24.63
N ASN A 121 -6.32 11.29 24.98
CA ASN A 121 -7.28 10.45 24.25
C ASN A 121 -7.73 11.06 22.91
N LYS A 122 -7.56 12.38 22.73
CA LYS A 122 -7.91 13.05 21.48
C LYS A 122 -6.84 12.86 20.42
N ASN A 123 -7.25 12.48 19.22
CA ASN A 123 -6.32 12.34 18.10
C ASN A 123 -5.82 13.72 17.62
N VAL A 124 -4.75 13.75 16.82
CA VAL A 124 -4.13 15.02 16.39
C VAL A 124 -5.06 15.84 15.48
N VAL A 125 -5.86 15.19 14.64
CA VAL A 125 -6.80 15.84 13.72
C VAL A 125 -7.90 16.57 14.50
N GLU A 126 -8.49 15.93 15.49
CA GLU A 126 -9.47 16.55 16.41
C GLU A 126 -8.89 17.79 17.11
N LYS A 127 -7.62 17.72 17.52
CA LYS A 127 -6.94 18.88 18.13
C LYS A 127 -6.73 20.02 17.13
N TYR A 128 -6.53 19.72 15.85
CA TYR A 128 -6.45 20.72 14.80
C TYR A 128 -7.84 21.29 14.46
N LEU A 129 -8.87 20.46 14.31
CA LEU A 129 -10.24 20.90 14.03
C LEU A 129 -10.80 21.79 15.13
N LYS A 130 -10.44 21.52 16.40
CA LYS A 130 -10.80 22.41 17.51
C LYS A 130 -10.34 23.86 17.29
N THR A 131 -9.22 24.09 16.61
CA THR A 131 -8.74 25.45 16.35
C THR A 131 -9.64 26.27 15.43
N ILE A 132 -10.36 25.62 14.51
CA ILE A 132 -11.34 26.31 13.65
C ILE A 132 -12.71 26.39 14.30
N GLU A 133 -13.08 25.45 15.17
CA GLU A 133 -14.26 25.61 16.04
C GLU A 133 -14.15 26.86 16.93
N GLU A 134 -12.97 27.11 17.52
CA GLU A 134 -12.69 28.32 18.30
C GLU A 134 -12.80 29.62 17.49
N LEU A 135 -12.70 29.54 16.16
CA LEU A 135 -12.94 30.67 15.24
C LEU A 135 -14.40 30.79 14.80
N GLY A 136 -15.28 29.86 15.21
CA GLY A 136 -16.71 29.83 14.89
C GLY A 136 -17.07 28.97 13.67
N PHE A 137 -16.16 28.16 13.14
CA PHE A 137 -16.45 27.25 12.03
C PHE A 137 -17.11 25.96 12.52
N LYS A 138 -18.12 25.46 11.79
CA LYS A 138 -18.71 24.14 12.02
C LYS A 138 -17.81 23.04 11.45
N ILE A 139 -17.73 21.90 12.14
CA ILE A 139 -17.00 20.73 11.65
C ILE A 139 -17.96 19.78 10.93
N TYR A 140 -17.70 19.53 9.66
CA TYR A 140 -18.47 18.64 8.79
C TYR A 140 -17.76 17.31 8.50
N SER A 141 -16.42 17.28 8.54
CA SER A 141 -15.65 16.04 8.28
C SER A 141 -14.35 16.01 9.08
N SER A 142 -14.02 14.89 9.70
CA SER A 142 -12.71 14.63 10.31
C SER A 142 -11.83 13.71 9.47
N ASN A 143 -12.31 13.27 8.31
CA ASN A 143 -11.61 12.32 7.46
C ASN A 143 -10.44 13.00 6.73
N ILE A 144 -9.29 12.33 6.74
CA ILE A 144 -8.15 12.73 5.93
C ILE A 144 -8.42 12.22 4.52
N GLU A 145 -8.98 13.09 3.68
CA GLU A 145 -9.22 12.78 2.28
C GLU A 145 -8.05 13.34 1.46
N LEU A 146 -7.22 12.46 0.91
CA LEU A 146 -6.19 12.81 -0.08
C LEU A 146 -6.81 13.05 -1.48
N ASN A 147 -8.12 12.85 -1.63
CA ASN A 147 -8.87 13.02 -2.87
C ASN A 147 -9.01 14.48 -3.31
N THR A 148 -8.59 15.44 -2.47
CA THR A 148 -8.52 16.87 -2.83
C THR A 148 -7.17 17.27 -3.42
N THR A 149 -6.26 16.31 -3.56
CA THR A 149 -4.90 16.50 -4.08
C THR A 149 -4.95 16.36 -5.60
N ARG A 150 -4.95 17.48 -6.34
CA ARG A 150 -4.71 17.48 -7.78
C ARG A 150 -3.28 17.01 -8.02
N PHE A 151 -3.11 15.73 -8.28
CA PHE A 151 -1.83 15.18 -8.70
C PHE A 151 -1.62 15.52 -10.18
N LEU A 152 -1.00 16.69 -10.39
CA LEU A 152 -0.40 17.13 -11.64
C LEU A 152 -1.42 17.56 -12.73
N PRO A 153 -1.01 18.43 -13.67
CA PRO A 153 -1.85 18.82 -14.79
C PRO A 153 -2.30 17.59 -15.59
N GLU A 154 -3.60 17.53 -15.88
CA GLU A 154 -4.23 16.46 -16.66
C GLU A 154 -3.55 16.31 -18.03
N ILE A 155 -3.15 15.08 -18.36
CA ILE A 155 -2.60 14.76 -19.68
C ILE A 155 -3.75 14.73 -20.69
N LYS A 156 -3.91 15.82 -21.46
CA LYS A 156 -4.95 15.96 -22.51
C LYS A 156 -4.67 15.17 -23.81
N LYS A 157 -3.63 14.34 -23.85
CA LYS A 157 -3.25 13.57 -25.05
C LYS A 157 -4.12 12.31 -25.14
N LYS A 158 -4.57 11.94 -26.34
CA LYS A 158 -5.15 10.61 -26.58
C LYS A 158 -4.09 9.54 -26.31
N ILE A 159 -4.40 8.60 -25.42
CA ILE A 159 -3.51 7.52 -25.01
C ILE A 159 -4.04 6.22 -25.62
N ASN A 160 -3.25 5.60 -26.49
CA ASN A 160 -3.64 4.34 -27.14
C ASN A 160 -2.72 3.19 -26.73
N LYS A 161 -1.41 3.42 -26.54
CA LYS A 161 -0.45 2.37 -26.15
C LYS A 161 0.22 2.65 -24.81
N ILE A 162 -0.04 1.76 -23.85
CA ILE A 162 0.40 1.87 -22.46
C ILE A 162 1.40 0.74 -22.17
N LEU A 163 2.57 1.11 -21.64
CA LEU A 163 3.55 0.18 -21.09
C LEU A 163 3.46 0.17 -19.56
N ILE A 164 3.39 -1.00 -18.94
CA ILE A 164 3.52 -1.16 -17.50
C ILE A 164 4.84 -1.89 -17.20
N ILE A 165 5.73 -1.26 -16.42
CA ILE A 165 7.02 -1.87 -16.04
C ILE A 165 6.95 -2.39 -14.59
N GLN A 166 6.75 -3.70 -14.44
CA GLN A 166 6.69 -4.38 -13.14
C GLN A 166 7.62 -5.59 -13.10
N THR A 167 8.90 -5.34 -12.82
CA THR A 167 9.95 -6.37 -12.73
C THR A 167 10.29 -6.76 -11.28
N ALA A 168 9.34 -6.58 -10.35
CA ALA A 168 9.47 -7.01 -8.95
C ALA A 168 9.07 -8.49 -8.74
N PHE A 169 8.82 -8.89 -7.49
CA PHE A 169 8.43 -10.26 -7.17
C PHE A 169 6.94 -10.52 -7.50
N LEU A 170 6.53 -11.78 -7.41
CA LEU A 170 5.15 -12.19 -7.75
C LEU A 170 4.08 -11.42 -6.96
N GLY A 171 4.31 -11.15 -5.67
CA GLY A 171 3.37 -10.39 -4.84
C GLY A 171 3.12 -8.98 -5.38
N ASP A 172 4.20 -8.24 -5.67
CA ASP A 172 4.12 -6.89 -6.26
C ASP A 172 3.42 -6.90 -7.63
N LEU A 173 3.65 -7.96 -8.42
CA LEU A 173 3.00 -8.12 -9.72
C LEU A 173 1.49 -8.32 -9.59
N ILE A 174 1.05 -9.20 -8.69
CA ILE A 174 -0.38 -9.42 -8.41
C ILE A 174 -1.03 -8.12 -7.93
N LEU A 175 -0.34 -7.36 -7.07
CA LEU A 175 -0.80 -6.05 -6.60
C LEU A 175 -0.83 -4.98 -7.70
N THR A 176 -0.29 -5.26 -8.89
CA THR A 176 -0.35 -4.37 -10.06
C THR A 176 -1.50 -4.71 -11.01
N LEU A 177 -2.07 -5.92 -10.97
CA LEU A 177 -3.25 -6.27 -11.77
C LEU A 177 -4.47 -5.33 -11.58
N PRO A 178 -4.75 -4.82 -10.37
CA PRO A 178 -5.69 -3.72 -10.16
C PRO A 178 -5.54 -2.53 -11.12
N LEU A 179 -4.31 -2.10 -11.33
CA LEU A 179 -3.97 -0.96 -12.18
C LEU A 179 -4.34 -1.28 -13.62
N VAL A 180 -4.07 -2.51 -14.10
CA VAL A 180 -4.45 -2.98 -15.45
C VAL A 180 -5.97 -2.90 -15.64
N ARG A 181 -6.75 -3.35 -14.65
CA ARG A 181 -8.22 -3.30 -14.70
C ARG A 181 -8.72 -1.86 -14.75
N GLU A 182 -8.22 -0.99 -13.88
CA GLU A 182 -8.64 0.41 -13.85
C GLU A 182 -8.28 1.16 -15.14
N ILE A 183 -7.15 0.82 -15.77
CA ILE A 183 -6.81 1.33 -17.10
C ILE A 183 -7.86 0.93 -18.13
N LYS A 184 -8.24 -0.35 -18.23
CA LYS A 184 -9.29 -0.78 -19.19
C LYS A 184 -10.68 -0.21 -18.84
N ASN A 185 -10.98 0.06 -17.58
CA ASN A 185 -12.24 0.71 -17.20
C ASN A 185 -12.30 2.17 -17.70
N LYS A 186 -11.18 2.90 -17.58
CA LYS A 186 -11.12 4.34 -17.88
C LYS A 186 -10.67 4.64 -19.32
N ILE A 187 -9.94 3.73 -19.94
CA ILE A 187 -9.41 3.80 -21.31
C ILE A 187 -9.64 2.43 -22.01
N PRO A 188 -10.89 2.06 -22.34
CA PRO A 188 -11.24 0.71 -22.78
C PRO A 188 -10.48 0.18 -24.00
N ASP A 189 -10.25 1.05 -24.98
CA ASP A 189 -9.60 0.68 -26.26
C ASP A 189 -8.06 0.76 -26.20
N SER A 190 -7.48 0.99 -25.02
CA SER A 190 -6.02 1.06 -24.88
C SER A 190 -5.36 -0.30 -25.06
N TYR A 191 -4.25 -0.33 -25.78
CA TYR A 191 -3.32 -1.45 -25.83
C TYR A 191 -2.40 -1.43 -24.60
N ILE A 192 -2.34 -2.52 -23.84
CA ILE A 192 -1.52 -2.64 -22.64
C ILE A 192 -0.43 -3.70 -22.85
N ALA A 193 0.82 -3.27 -22.86
CA ALA A 193 1.96 -4.17 -22.73
C ALA A 193 2.50 -4.17 -21.29
N MET A 194 2.88 -5.34 -20.77
CA MET A 194 3.44 -5.47 -19.44
C MET A 194 4.84 -6.09 -19.49
N LEU A 195 5.85 -5.37 -18.98
CA LEU A 195 7.20 -5.88 -18.80
C LEU A 195 7.32 -6.57 -17.43
N VAL A 196 7.49 -7.89 -17.44
CA VAL A 196 7.57 -8.75 -16.24
C VAL A 196 8.78 -9.66 -16.29
N ARG A 197 9.19 -10.21 -15.14
CA ARG A 197 10.25 -11.22 -15.08
C ARG A 197 9.80 -12.56 -15.67
N ALA A 198 10.74 -13.32 -16.24
CA ALA A 198 10.49 -14.66 -16.80
C ALA A 198 9.70 -15.58 -15.87
N GLU A 199 10.07 -15.63 -14.59
CA GLU A 199 9.39 -16.47 -13.60
C GLU A 199 7.93 -16.07 -13.32
N ASN A 200 7.54 -14.85 -13.71
CA ASN A 200 6.22 -14.32 -13.46
C ASN A 200 5.33 -14.27 -14.73
N VAL A 201 5.82 -14.69 -15.90
CA VAL A 201 5.02 -14.65 -17.15
C VAL A 201 3.73 -15.46 -17.01
N ASN A 202 3.83 -16.66 -16.42
CA ASN A 202 2.66 -17.51 -16.15
C ASN A 202 1.63 -16.86 -15.22
N ALA A 203 1.99 -15.80 -14.50
CA ALA A 203 1.08 -15.08 -13.62
C ALA A 203 0.08 -14.19 -14.36
N VAL A 204 0.46 -13.75 -15.55
CA VAL A 204 -0.23 -12.67 -16.28
C VAL A 204 -0.63 -13.06 -17.69
N LYS A 205 -0.12 -14.19 -18.22
CA LYS A 205 -0.42 -14.70 -19.57
C LYS A 205 -1.90 -14.90 -19.87
N ASP A 206 -2.70 -15.22 -18.85
CA ASP A 206 -4.13 -15.49 -19.02
C ASP A 206 -5.00 -14.26 -18.67
N VAL A 207 -4.39 -13.12 -18.35
CA VAL A 207 -5.09 -11.88 -18.02
C VAL A 207 -5.50 -11.19 -19.33
N LYS A 208 -6.77 -11.36 -19.73
CA LYS A 208 -7.33 -10.87 -21.00
C LYS A 208 -7.14 -9.36 -21.24
N GLN A 209 -6.99 -8.57 -20.18
CA GLN A 209 -6.77 -7.13 -20.25
C GLN A 209 -5.32 -6.75 -20.67
N ILE A 210 -4.39 -7.71 -20.68
CA ILE A 210 -2.99 -7.49 -21.07
C ILE A 210 -2.84 -7.97 -22.52
N ASP A 211 -2.57 -7.04 -23.43
CA ASP A 211 -2.47 -7.31 -24.87
C ASP A 211 -1.10 -7.89 -25.25
N GLU A 212 -0.05 -7.59 -24.47
CA GLU A 212 1.29 -8.15 -24.69
C GLU A 212 2.09 -8.30 -23.39
N ILE A 213 2.87 -9.37 -23.31
CA ILE A 213 3.83 -9.59 -22.22
C ILE A 213 5.25 -9.52 -22.78
N ILE A 214 6.04 -8.60 -22.23
CA ILE A 214 7.46 -8.48 -22.53
C ILE A 214 8.22 -9.12 -21.36
N THR A 215 9.08 -10.08 -21.66
CA THR A 215 9.77 -10.85 -20.62
C THR A 215 11.17 -10.29 -20.32
N ASP A 216 11.54 -10.16 -19.04
CA ASP A 216 12.90 -9.92 -18.55
C ASP A 216 13.53 -11.24 -18.05
N ASN A 217 14.50 -11.75 -18.80
CA ASN A 217 15.22 -13.03 -18.60
C ASN A 217 16.54 -12.84 -17.83
N LYS A 218 16.60 -11.90 -16.88
CA LYS A 218 17.80 -11.56 -16.10
C LYS A 218 18.57 -12.75 -15.49
N LYS A 219 17.94 -13.90 -15.24
CA LYS A 219 18.59 -15.09 -14.68
C LYS A 219 19.37 -15.93 -15.70
N GLU A 220 18.99 -15.86 -16.97
CA GLU A 220 19.55 -16.70 -18.04
C GLU A 220 20.56 -15.93 -18.90
N LYS A 221 20.50 -14.59 -18.88
CA LYS A 221 21.34 -13.70 -19.70
C LYS A 221 22.15 -12.74 -18.84
N SER A 222 23.28 -12.28 -19.39
CA SER A 222 24.05 -11.18 -18.80
C SER A 222 23.16 -9.96 -18.56
N PHE A 223 23.31 -9.34 -17.38
CA PHE A 223 22.51 -8.21 -16.91
C PHE A 223 22.39 -7.08 -17.95
N PHE A 224 23.49 -6.77 -18.63
CA PHE A 224 23.59 -5.71 -19.64
C PHE A 224 22.99 -6.13 -20.99
N ALA A 225 23.31 -7.34 -21.47
CA ALA A 225 22.78 -7.84 -22.73
C ALA A 225 21.24 -7.89 -22.70
N GLU A 226 20.68 -8.32 -21.57
CA GLU A 226 19.24 -8.36 -21.36
C GLU A 226 18.62 -6.96 -21.27
N PHE A 227 19.29 -6.02 -20.60
CA PHE A 227 18.85 -4.62 -20.55
C PHE A 227 18.75 -4.00 -21.96
N PHE A 228 19.78 -4.15 -22.79
CA PHE A 228 19.78 -3.63 -24.16
C PHE A 228 18.79 -4.36 -25.08
N ARG A 229 18.55 -5.66 -24.87
CA ARG A 229 17.52 -6.40 -25.61
C ARG A 229 16.14 -5.82 -25.31
N ILE A 230 15.79 -5.66 -24.04
CA ILE A 230 14.52 -5.06 -23.62
C ILE A 230 14.41 -3.64 -24.17
N LEU A 231 15.46 -2.83 -24.04
CA LEU A 231 15.48 -1.46 -24.56
C LEU A 231 15.16 -1.38 -26.06
N ARG A 232 15.74 -2.26 -26.88
CA ARG A 232 15.42 -2.33 -28.32
C ARG A 232 13.96 -2.68 -28.58
N ILE A 233 13.41 -3.64 -27.83
CA ILE A 233 11.99 -4.02 -27.94
C ILE A 233 11.08 -2.86 -27.54
N LEU A 234 11.42 -2.12 -26.48
CA LEU A 234 10.61 -1.00 -26.01
C LEU A 234 10.64 0.17 -27.02
N LYS A 235 11.81 0.46 -27.60
CA LYS A 235 11.95 1.49 -28.65
C LYS A 235 11.18 1.16 -29.94
N SER A 236 10.98 -0.12 -30.27
CA SER A 236 10.30 -0.52 -31.50
C SER A 236 8.77 -0.57 -31.39
N LYS A 237 8.18 -0.16 -30.27
CA LYS A 237 6.75 -0.39 -29.97
C LYS A 237 5.90 0.89 -29.89
N ASP A 238 6.53 2.06 -29.96
CA ASP A 238 5.87 3.38 -29.96
C ASP A 238 4.84 3.54 -28.83
N PHE A 239 5.25 3.28 -27.59
CA PHE A 239 4.38 3.50 -26.43
C PHE A 239 4.14 5.00 -26.21
N ASP A 240 2.88 5.38 -26.00
CA ASP A 240 2.51 6.75 -25.64
C ASP A 240 2.96 7.10 -24.22
N ILE A 241 2.84 6.12 -23.33
CA ILE A 241 3.03 6.28 -21.90
C ILE A 241 3.62 5.02 -21.25
N ALA A 242 4.47 5.23 -20.25
CA ALA A 242 4.96 4.19 -19.34
C ALA A 242 4.50 4.46 -17.90
N LEU A 243 3.77 3.50 -17.32
CA LEU A 243 3.47 3.43 -15.90
C LEU A 243 4.49 2.51 -15.22
N ILE A 244 5.19 3.00 -14.21
CA ILE A 244 6.33 2.30 -13.60
C ILE A 244 6.09 2.11 -12.10
N PRO A 245 5.28 1.10 -11.71
CA PRO A 245 5.08 0.75 -10.30
C PRO A 245 6.36 0.25 -9.61
N HIS A 246 7.25 -0.41 -10.37
CA HIS A 246 8.48 -0.93 -9.80
C HIS A 246 9.46 0.19 -9.44
N ARG A 247 9.80 0.30 -8.15
CA ARG A 247 10.65 1.34 -7.55
C ARG A 247 12.16 1.19 -7.86
N SER A 248 12.51 0.41 -8.88
CA SER A 248 13.90 0.15 -9.25
C SER A 248 14.43 1.21 -10.21
N LEU A 249 15.64 1.68 -9.95
CA LEU A 249 16.37 2.58 -10.86
C LEU A 249 16.49 1.99 -12.28
N ARG A 250 16.64 0.66 -12.41
CA ARG A 250 16.69 -0.03 -13.70
C ARG A 250 15.38 0.12 -14.47
N SER A 251 14.25 -0.03 -13.80
CA SER A 251 12.92 0.12 -14.42
C SER A 251 12.68 1.55 -14.88
N ALA A 252 13.10 2.53 -14.07
CA ALA A 252 13.06 3.95 -14.42
C ALA A 252 13.95 4.25 -15.64
N LEU A 253 15.17 3.71 -15.66
CA LEU A 253 16.11 3.91 -16.76
C LEU A 253 15.64 3.25 -18.06
N LEU A 254 15.03 2.06 -18.02
CA LEU A 254 14.40 1.44 -19.20
C LEU A 254 13.32 2.35 -19.76
N GLY A 255 12.41 2.85 -18.93
CA GLY A 255 11.37 3.78 -19.37
C GLY A 255 11.95 5.04 -20.01
N TYR A 256 12.97 5.65 -19.39
CA TYR A 256 13.63 6.86 -19.90
C TYR A 256 14.36 6.65 -21.21
N LEU A 257 15.19 5.62 -21.31
CA LEU A 257 15.98 5.35 -22.52
C LEU A 257 15.14 4.84 -23.70
N SER A 258 13.90 4.40 -23.45
CA SER A 258 12.99 3.92 -24.51
C SER A 258 12.29 5.03 -25.29
N ASP A 259 12.66 6.30 -25.05
CA ASP A 259 12.10 7.49 -25.71
C ASP A 259 10.58 7.68 -25.53
N ILE A 260 10.00 7.02 -24.52
CA ILE A 260 8.58 7.16 -24.18
C ILE A 260 8.36 8.54 -23.57
N LYS A 261 7.56 9.38 -24.22
CA LYS A 261 7.43 10.81 -23.86
C LYS A 261 6.77 11.03 -22.50
N ILE A 262 5.83 10.18 -22.10
CA ILE A 262 5.14 10.28 -20.81
C ILE A 262 5.54 9.09 -19.94
N ARG A 263 6.15 9.36 -18.80
CA ARG A 263 6.63 8.36 -17.84
C ARG A 263 6.13 8.75 -16.46
N ILE A 264 5.35 7.86 -15.85
CA ILE A 264 4.75 8.05 -14.53
C ILE A 264 5.30 7.00 -13.58
N GLY A 265 5.82 7.44 -12.45
CA GLY A 265 6.32 6.56 -11.39
C GLY A 265 6.25 7.25 -10.03
N PHE A 266 6.69 6.57 -8.99
CA PHE A 266 6.68 7.13 -7.63
C PHE A 266 7.83 8.12 -7.41
N ASP A 267 7.63 9.13 -6.56
CA ASP A 267 8.58 10.21 -6.24
C ASP A 267 9.82 9.80 -5.40
N ILE A 268 10.31 8.57 -5.61
CA ILE A 268 11.44 8.00 -4.89
C ILE A 268 12.74 8.28 -5.66
N LYS A 269 13.66 8.99 -5.02
CA LYS A 269 15.01 9.23 -5.56
C LYS A 269 15.89 7.97 -5.46
N PRO A 270 16.81 7.72 -6.41
CA PRO A 270 17.08 8.54 -7.60
C PRO A 270 16.16 8.26 -8.80
N ALA A 271 15.29 7.24 -8.72
CA ALA A 271 14.45 6.81 -9.84
C ALA A 271 13.52 7.91 -10.37
N SER A 272 12.99 8.77 -9.49
CA SER A 272 12.07 9.85 -9.86
C SER A 272 12.65 10.90 -10.82
N PHE A 273 13.98 11.01 -10.94
CA PHE A 273 14.63 11.87 -11.93
C PHE A 273 14.30 11.47 -13.38
N PHE A 274 13.99 10.19 -13.60
CA PHE A 274 13.73 9.64 -14.93
C PHE A 274 12.25 9.72 -15.34
N TYR A 275 11.35 10.13 -14.44
CA TYR A 275 9.92 10.25 -14.72
C TYR A 275 9.56 11.66 -15.17
N THR A 276 8.60 11.77 -16.08
CA THR A 276 8.01 13.08 -16.45
C THR A 276 6.97 13.56 -15.44
N HIS A 277 6.28 12.61 -14.80
CA HIS A 277 5.27 12.86 -13.79
C HIS A 277 5.59 11.93 -12.61
N SER A 278 5.66 12.49 -11.41
CA SER A 278 5.93 11.70 -10.20
C SER A 278 4.72 11.74 -9.28
N VAL A 279 4.30 10.57 -8.80
CA VAL A 279 3.22 10.42 -7.83
C VAL A 279 3.83 10.21 -6.44
N PRO A 280 3.31 10.85 -5.38
CA PRO A 280 3.86 10.65 -4.04
C PRO A 280 3.82 9.21 -3.58
N PHE A 281 4.89 8.81 -2.90
CA PHE A 281 5.00 7.49 -2.30
C PHE A 281 4.66 7.54 -0.80
N GLU A 282 3.57 6.87 -0.41
CA GLU A 282 3.17 6.77 1.00
C GLU A 282 3.21 5.33 1.50
N TRP A 283 4.12 5.01 2.43
CA TRP A 283 4.29 3.66 2.99
C TRP A 283 3.04 3.06 3.63
N LEU A 284 2.18 3.92 4.18
CA LEU A 284 0.96 3.52 4.90
C LEU A 284 -0.22 3.19 3.95
N VAL A 285 -0.10 3.53 2.67
CA VAL A 285 -1.07 3.15 1.65
C VAL A 285 -0.77 1.73 1.17
N HIS A 286 -1.81 0.90 1.13
CA HIS A 286 -1.72 -0.47 0.60
C HIS A 286 -1.22 -0.47 -0.85
N ASP A 287 -0.30 -1.37 -1.19
CA ASP A 287 0.39 -1.36 -2.49
C ASP A 287 -0.53 -1.39 -3.71
N ALA A 288 -1.65 -2.13 -3.67
CA ALA A 288 -2.60 -2.12 -4.78
C ALA A 288 -3.24 -0.74 -5.01
N MET A 289 -3.58 -0.04 -3.94
CA MET A 289 -4.11 1.34 -4.03
C MET A 289 -3.01 2.28 -4.50
N ARG A 290 -1.80 2.11 -3.96
CA ARG A 290 -0.61 2.86 -4.35
C ARG A 290 -0.35 2.76 -5.85
N ASN A 291 -0.43 1.56 -6.41
CA ASN A 291 -0.26 1.32 -7.84
C ASN A 291 -1.35 2.03 -8.65
N ASN A 292 -2.60 2.00 -8.20
CA ASN A 292 -3.69 2.74 -8.85
C ASN A 292 -3.49 4.27 -8.82
N MET A 293 -2.79 4.81 -7.81
CA MET A 293 -2.45 6.25 -7.79
C MET A 293 -1.60 6.69 -8.99
N LEU A 294 -0.90 5.77 -9.68
CA LEU A 294 -0.18 6.09 -10.93
C LEU A 294 -1.11 6.54 -12.07
N LEU A 295 -2.42 6.32 -11.95
CA LEU A 295 -3.42 6.85 -12.88
C LEU A 295 -3.82 8.29 -12.60
N SER A 296 -3.46 8.84 -11.43
CA SER A 296 -3.88 10.19 -11.04
C SER A 296 -3.50 11.30 -12.03
N PRO A 297 -2.35 11.25 -12.75
CA PRO A 297 -2.05 12.27 -13.77
C PRO A 297 -2.85 12.08 -15.08
N LEU A 298 -3.55 10.96 -15.23
CA LEU A 298 -4.30 10.60 -16.44
C LEU A 298 -5.80 10.81 -16.30
N ILE A 299 -6.34 10.69 -15.09
CA ILE A 299 -7.77 10.63 -14.83
C ILE A 299 -8.10 11.54 -13.65
N SER A 300 -8.99 12.51 -13.89
CA SER A 300 -9.45 13.52 -12.92
C SER A 300 -10.36 12.97 -11.80
N ASP A 301 -10.63 11.67 -11.78
CA ASP A 301 -11.73 11.07 -11.03
C ASP A 301 -11.24 10.31 -9.79
N SER A 302 -11.79 10.67 -8.64
CA SER A 302 -11.24 10.36 -7.29
C SER A 302 -11.63 9.00 -6.72
N SER A 303 -12.29 8.13 -7.50
CA SER A 303 -12.70 6.80 -7.05
C SER A 303 -11.60 5.77 -7.28
N ILE A 304 -10.60 5.71 -6.39
CA ILE A 304 -9.70 4.55 -6.31
C ILE A 304 -10.51 3.40 -5.69
N ILE A 305 -11.12 2.58 -6.56
CA ILE A 305 -11.92 1.42 -6.15
C ILE A 305 -10.98 0.31 -5.67
N PHE A 306 -11.41 -0.43 -4.63
CA PHE A 306 -10.73 -1.66 -4.25
C PHE A 306 -10.82 -2.68 -5.38
N PRO A 307 -9.69 -3.12 -5.93
CA PRO A 307 -9.70 -4.09 -7.00
C PRO A 307 -10.05 -5.46 -6.43
N SER A 308 -11.28 -5.93 -6.65
CA SER A 308 -11.53 -7.35 -6.59
C SER A 308 -10.95 -8.00 -7.86
N ILE A 309 -10.22 -9.10 -7.73
CA ILE A 309 -9.95 -10.03 -8.82
C ILE A 309 -11.27 -10.80 -9.02
N SER A 310 -12.28 -10.12 -9.57
CA SER A 310 -13.62 -10.71 -9.79
C SER A 310 -13.63 -11.64 -11.01
N HIS A 311 -12.63 -11.54 -11.89
CA HIS A 311 -12.50 -12.45 -13.03
C HIS A 311 -11.40 -13.46 -12.73
N PRO A 312 -11.74 -14.63 -12.15
CA PRO A 312 -10.82 -15.76 -12.22
C PRO A 312 -10.50 -16.01 -13.69
N ILE A 313 -9.29 -16.49 -13.90
CA ILE A 313 -8.82 -17.02 -15.17
C ILE A 313 -9.73 -18.22 -15.51
N ASP A 314 -10.81 -17.97 -16.23
CA ASP A 314 -11.83 -18.96 -16.55
C ASP A 314 -11.30 -19.88 -17.66
N SER A 315 -10.72 -21.01 -17.29
CA SER A 315 -10.65 -22.19 -18.16
C SER A 315 -11.37 -23.35 -17.49
N LEU A 316 -12.21 -24.05 -18.25
CA LEU A 316 -13.06 -25.15 -17.77
C LEU A 316 -12.24 -26.30 -17.15
N SER A 317 -11.07 -26.62 -17.74
CA SER A 317 -10.19 -27.69 -17.27
C SER A 317 -9.52 -27.38 -15.92
N MET A 318 -9.26 -26.11 -15.61
CA MET A 318 -8.74 -25.71 -14.29
C MET A 318 -9.79 -25.91 -13.19
N LYS A 319 -11.06 -25.63 -13.49
CA LYS A 319 -12.16 -25.76 -12.53
C LYS A 319 -12.35 -27.21 -12.10
N GLU A 320 -12.51 -28.13 -13.06
CA GLU A 320 -12.71 -29.56 -12.76
C GLU A 320 -11.62 -30.17 -11.87
N LYS A 321 -10.34 -29.80 -12.10
CA LYS A 321 -9.23 -30.29 -11.30
C LYS A 321 -9.28 -29.80 -9.86
N ILE A 322 -9.57 -28.51 -9.66
CA ILE A 322 -9.63 -27.92 -8.32
C ILE A 322 -10.94 -28.34 -7.61
N ASP A 323 -12.07 -28.37 -8.30
CA ASP A 323 -13.37 -28.80 -7.80
C ASP A 323 -13.33 -30.23 -7.24
N ASN A 324 -12.56 -31.10 -7.89
CA ASN A 324 -12.32 -32.47 -7.40
C ASN A 324 -11.55 -32.53 -6.08
N ILE A 325 -10.82 -31.47 -5.73
CA ILE A 325 -10.05 -31.36 -4.48
C ILE A 325 -10.90 -30.70 -3.39
N ILE A 326 -11.70 -29.68 -3.75
CA ILE A 326 -12.50 -28.89 -2.81
C ILE A 326 -13.90 -29.47 -2.54
N LYS A 327 -14.03 -30.80 -2.55
CA LYS A 327 -15.32 -31.51 -2.42
C LYS A 327 -16.03 -31.29 -1.08
N ASN A 328 -15.26 -31.13 -0.01
CA ASN A 328 -15.79 -30.99 1.34
C ASN A 328 -15.52 -29.59 1.88
N LYS A 329 -16.47 -29.08 2.65
CA LYS A 329 -16.40 -27.77 3.31
C LYS A 329 -16.15 -27.98 4.82
N PRO A 330 -15.38 -27.09 5.48
CA PRO A 330 -14.71 -25.92 4.91
C PRO A 330 -13.44 -26.27 4.11
N VAL A 331 -13.18 -25.51 3.05
CA VAL A 331 -11.93 -25.56 2.26
C VAL A 331 -10.91 -24.66 2.94
N ILE A 332 -9.92 -25.26 3.62
CA ILE A 332 -8.85 -24.54 4.30
C ILE A 332 -7.54 -24.73 3.52
N THR A 333 -7.03 -23.64 2.95
CA THR A 333 -5.76 -23.65 2.23
C THR A 333 -4.65 -23.09 3.11
N ILE A 334 -3.48 -23.72 3.10
CA ILE A 334 -2.30 -23.27 3.85
C ILE A 334 -1.11 -23.08 2.90
N ASN A 335 -0.45 -21.92 2.96
CA ASN A 335 0.84 -21.68 2.32
C ASN A 335 1.94 -21.56 3.38
N PRO A 336 2.68 -22.65 3.69
CA PRO A 336 3.67 -22.66 4.77
C PRO A 336 5.01 -22.06 4.36
N SER A 337 5.20 -21.73 3.08
CA SER A 337 6.47 -21.25 2.53
C SER A 337 6.60 -19.72 2.52
N SER A 338 7.83 -19.24 2.36
CA SER A 338 8.15 -17.83 2.10
C SER A 338 9.54 -17.73 1.49
N ALA A 339 9.77 -16.69 0.68
CA ALA A 339 11.08 -16.43 0.06
C ALA A 339 12.21 -16.21 1.08
N TRP A 340 11.86 -15.82 2.31
CA TRP A 340 12.80 -15.59 3.41
C TRP A 340 12.52 -16.57 4.54
N GLU A 341 13.54 -17.28 5.04
CA GLU A 341 13.35 -18.29 6.10
C GLU A 341 12.83 -17.67 7.40
N THR A 342 13.27 -16.44 7.71
CA THR A 342 12.75 -15.72 8.87
C THR A 342 11.27 -15.35 8.76
N LYS A 343 10.69 -15.38 7.57
CA LYS A 343 9.25 -15.18 7.37
C LYS A 343 8.45 -16.48 7.44
N ARG A 344 9.09 -17.65 7.60
CA ARG A 344 8.38 -18.92 7.75
C ARG A 344 8.05 -19.17 9.22
N TRP A 345 6.77 -19.34 9.53
CA TRP A 345 6.36 -19.87 10.82
C TRP A 345 6.87 -21.32 10.95
N PRO A 346 7.32 -21.77 12.13
CA PRO A 346 7.96 -23.08 12.27
C PRO A 346 7.10 -24.24 11.76
N ASP A 347 7.73 -25.15 11.03
CA ASP A 347 7.07 -26.26 10.33
C ASP A 347 6.21 -27.12 11.26
N TYR A 348 6.73 -27.45 12.44
CA TYR A 348 6.02 -28.24 13.44
C TYR A 348 4.69 -27.58 13.88
N LYS A 349 4.60 -26.24 13.80
CA LYS A 349 3.37 -25.51 14.12
C LYS A 349 2.35 -25.57 13.00
N PHE A 350 2.77 -25.52 11.73
CA PHE A 350 1.86 -25.77 10.60
C PHE A 350 1.33 -27.20 10.61
N ILE A 351 2.20 -28.18 10.90
CA ILE A 351 1.79 -29.59 11.06
C ILE A 351 0.78 -29.72 12.19
N LYS A 352 1.09 -29.18 13.37
CA LYS A 352 0.18 -29.23 14.52
C LYS A 352 -1.15 -28.53 14.23
N LEU A 353 -1.13 -27.39 13.54
CA LEU A 353 -2.33 -26.68 13.13
C LEU A 353 -3.20 -27.54 12.19
N ALA A 354 -2.59 -28.16 11.18
CA ALA A 354 -3.30 -29.04 10.25
C ALA A 354 -3.94 -30.25 10.95
N GLU A 355 -3.26 -30.85 11.93
CA GLU A 355 -3.82 -31.94 12.75
C GLU A 355 -5.07 -31.49 13.52
N GLU A 356 -5.01 -30.35 14.21
CA GLU A 356 -6.13 -29.85 15.01
C GLU A 356 -7.31 -29.43 14.12
N LEU A 357 -7.04 -28.80 12.98
CA LEU A 357 -8.09 -28.47 12.00
C LEU A 357 -8.79 -29.72 11.45
N TYR A 358 -8.03 -30.78 11.14
CA TYR A 358 -8.62 -32.04 10.70
C TYR A 358 -9.49 -32.68 11.79
N LYS A 359 -9.06 -32.63 13.06
CA LYS A 359 -9.88 -33.15 14.18
C LYS A 359 -11.20 -32.41 14.34
N ILE A 360 -11.19 -31.08 14.17
CA ILE A 360 -12.37 -30.24 14.36
C ILE A 360 -13.35 -30.37 13.18
N TYR A 361 -12.84 -30.30 11.95
CA TYR A 361 -13.68 -30.17 10.76
C TYR A 361 -13.77 -31.46 9.91
N SER A 362 -12.97 -32.49 10.20
CA SER A 362 -12.92 -33.74 9.43
C SER A 362 -12.66 -33.56 7.92
N VAL A 363 -11.95 -32.48 7.56
CA VAL A 363 -11.56 -32.16 6.18
C VAL A 363 -10.05 -31.95 6.10
N PRO A 364 -9.38 -32.43 5.02
CA PRO A 364 -7.96 -32.22 4.86
C PRO A 364 -7.65 -30.75 4.51
N VAL A 365 -6.56 -30.22 5.06
CA VAL A 365 -6.05 -28.91 4.64
C VAL A 365 -5.32 -29.02 3.30
N ILE A 366 -5.38 -28.00 2.46
CA ILE A 366 -4.72 -27.99 1.16
C ILE A 366 -3.43 -27.17 1.27
N PHE A 367 -2.27 -27.84 1.21
CA PHE A 367 -0.99 -27.14 1.16
C PHE A 367 -0.66 -26.66 -0.24
N THR A 368 -0.22 -25.40 -0.36
CA THR A 368 0.18 -24.79 -1.64
C THR A 368 1.63 -24.32 -1.59
N GLY A 369 2.27 -24.26 -2.75
CA GLY A 369 3.65 -23.81 -2.90
C GLY A 369 4.11 -23.92 -4.36
N SER A 370 5.27 -23.36 -4.67
CA SER A 370 5.93 -23.57 -5.96
C SER A 370 6.57 -24.95 -6.04
N ASN A 371 6.98 -25.36 -7.24
CA ASN A 371 7.69 -26.62 -7.44
C ASN A 371 8.99 -26.73 -6.61
N LYS A 372 9.64 -25.60 -6.31
CA LYS A 372 10.85 -25.58 -5.46
C LYS A 372 10.56 -25.94 -4.00
N GLU A 373 9.33 -25.69 -3.56
CA GLU A 373 8.89 -25.96 -2.19
C GLU A 373 8.20 -27.32 -2.07
N ASN A 374 8.00 -28.05 -3.18
CA ASN A 374 7.33 -29.35 -3.16
C ASN A 374 8.06 -30.35 -2.27
N GLY A 375 9.39 -30.47 -2.36
CA GLY A 375 10.14 -31.38 -1.48
C GLY A 375 9.96 -31.10 0.01
N TYR A 376 9.88 -29.81 0.37
CA TYR A 376 9.62 -29.34 1.73
C TYR A 376 8.18 -29.67 2.19
N ILE A 377 7.18 -29.39 1.35
CA ILE A 377 5.77 -29.65 1.67
C ILE A 377 5.45 -31.16 1.66
N SER A 378 6.08 -31.95 0.78
CA SER A 378 6.00 -33.41 0.80
C SER A 378 6.52 -34.00 2.12
N GLY A 379 7.48 -33.34 2.78
CA GLY A 379 7.91 -33.72 4.13
C GLY A 379 6.79 -33.59 5.17
N MET A 380 6.02 -32.50 5.10
CA MET A 380 4.83 -32.30 5.95
C MET A 380 3.71 -33.30 5.61
N GLU A 381 3.49 -33.54 4.32
CA GLU A 381 2.50 -34.49 3.81
C GLU A 381 2.74 -35.91 4.34
N LYS A 382 4.00 -36.37 4.37
CA LYS A 382 4.36 -37.67 4.93
C LYS A 382 3.99 -37.81 6.41
N LEU A 383 4.08 -36.74 7.19
CA LEU A 383 3.74 -36.74 8.61
C LEU A 383 2.23 -36.66 8.85
N LEU A 384 1.51 -35.95 8.00
CA LEU A 384 0.07 -35.71 8.15
C LEU A 384 -0.81 -36.80 7.51
N GLY A 385 -0.32 -37.46 6.47
CA GLY A 385 -1.05 -38.46 5.70
C GLY A 385 -2.31 -37.88 5.07
N ASN A 386 -3.45 -38.54 5.28
CA ASN A 386 -4.75 -38.13 4.75
C ASN A 386 -5.30 -36.80 5.32
N LYS A 387 -4.62 -36.19 6.30
CA LYS A 387 -5.04 -34.91 6.92
C LYS A 387 -4.69 -33.70 6.07
N CYS A 388 -3.93 -33.87 4.99
CA CYS A 388 -3.63 -32.79 4.07
C CYS A 388 -3.56 -33.27 2.63
N ILE A 389 -3.67 -32.32 1.70
CA ILE A 389 -3.47 -32.51 0.27
C ILE A 389 -2.33 -31.58 -0.17
N ASN A 390 -1.26 -32.14 -0.72
CA ASN A 390 -0.15 -31.34 -1.24
C ASN A 390 -0.39 -30.92 -2.70
N MET A 391 -0.56 -29.62 -2.92
CA MET A 391 -0.68 -28.99 -4.24
C MET A 391 0.56 -28.20 -4.65
N ALA A 392 1.67 -28.30 -3.90
CA ALA A 392 2.91 -27.60 -4.19
C ALA A 392 3.50 -28.05 -5.53
N GLY A 393 3.74 -27.09 -6.44
CA GLY A 393 4.20 -27.37 -7.80
C GLY A 393 3.18 -28.07 -8.71
N LYS A 394 1.97 -28.38 -8.20
CA LYS A 394 0.88 -29.03 -8.95
C LYS A 394 -0.16 -28.04 -9.48
N THR A 395 -0.03 -26.76 -9.13
CA THR A 395 -0.87 -25.66 -9.61
C THR A 395 -0.06 -24.66 -10.42
N SER A 396 -0.59 -24.27 -11.58
CA SER A 396 -0.32 -22.98 -12.21
C SER A 396 -0.78 -21.83 -11.31
N LEU A 397 -0.38 -20.59 -11.61
CA LEU A 397 -0.85 -19.47 -10.80
C LEU A 397 -2.36 -19.27 -10.94
N SER A 398 -2.90 -19.46 -12.13
CA SER A 398 -4.33 -19.38 -12.42
C SER A 398 -5.13 -20.36 -11.56
N GLU A 399 -4.67 -21.62 -11.48
CA GLU A 399 -5.25 -22.63 -10.59
C GLU A 399 -5.08 -22.26 -9.11
N LEU A 400 -3.95 -21.67 -8.70
CA LEU A 400 -3.73 -21.23 -7.32
C LEU A 400 -4.68 -20.07 -6.95
N ILE A 401 -4.88 -19.11 -7.85
CA ILE A 401 -5.84 -18.00 -7.66
C ILE A 401 -7.24 -18.56 -7.52
N TYR A 402 -7.63 -19.51 -8.37
CA TYR A 402 -8.93 -20.16 -8.29
C TYR A 402 -9.11 -20.93 -6.98
N LEU A 403 -8.13 -21.76 -6.59
CA LEU A 403 -8.14 -22.48 -5.32
C LEU A 403 -8.27 -21.54 -4.12
N ILE A 404 -7.50 -20.45 -4.09
CA ILE A 404 -7.59 -19.45 -3.02
C ILE A 404 -8.96 -18.77 -3.03
N LYS A 405 -9.51 -18.42 -4.19
CA LYS A 405 -10.86 -17.84 -4.31
C LYS A 405 -11.95 -18.76 -3.72
N GLU A 406 -11.88 -20.05 -4.01
CA GLU A 406 -12.86 -21.04 -3.54
C GLU A 406 -12.62 -21.52 -2.10
N SER A 407 -11.47 -21.15 -1.52
CA SER A 407 -11.16 -21.42 -0.12
C SER A 407 -12.06 -20.62 0.82
N ASP A 408 -12.47 -21.23 1.92
CA ASP A 408 -13.18 -20.53 2.99
C ASP A 408 -12.23 -19.75 3.88
N LEU A 409 -10.97 -20.19 3.93
CA LEU A 409 -9.90 -19.54 4.66
C LEU A 409 -8.52 -19.89 4.04
N LEU A 410 -7.68 -18.86 3.86
CA LEU A 410 -6.24 -19.03 3.61
C LEU A 410 -5.45 -18.78 4.90
N ILE A 411 -4.52 -19.66 5.24
CA ILE A 411 -3.53 -19.43 6.30
C ILE A 411 -2.14 -19.37 5.64
N THR A 412 -1.41 -18.27 5.84
CA THR A 412 -0.16 -18.07 5.10
C THR A 412 0.83 -17.25 5.92
N ASN A 413 2.11 -17.36 5.58
CA ASN A 413 3.09 -16.35 6.01
C ASN A 413 2.88 -15.03 5.26
N ASP A 414 3.65 -14.00 5.62
CA ASP A 414 3.89 -12.81 4.78
C ASP A 414 4.56 -13.22 3.44
N SER A 415 3.73 -13.61 2.46
CA SER A 415 4.10 -14.16 1.16
C SER A 415 3.05 -13.83 0.08
N GLY A 416 3.37 -14.13 -1.19
CA GLY A 416 2.51 -13.82 -2.35
C GLY A 416 1.04 -14.27 -2.24
N PRO A 417 0.73 -15.50 -1.79
CA PRO A 417 -0.65 -15.97 -1.62
C PRO A 417 -1.56 -15.10 -0.76
N MET A 418 -0.99 -14.40 0.23
CA MET A 418 -1.74 -13.42 1.05
C MET A 418 -2.36 -12.30 0.21
N HIS A 419 -1.63 -11.81 -0.78
CA HIS A 419 -2.10 -10.76 -1.67
C HIS A 419 -3.14 -11.28 -2.65
N ILE A 420 -3.01 -12.54 -3.08
CA ILE A 420 -4.04 -13.21 -3.88
C ILE A 420 -5.35 -13.27 -3.11
N ALA A 421 -5.32 -13.74 -1.85
CA ALA A 421 -6.52 -13.81 -1.00
C ALA A 421 -7.18 -12.44 -0.78
N SER A 422 -6.36 -11.40 -0.52
CA SER A 422 -6.86 -10.03 -0.38
C SER A 422 -7.62 -9.57 -1.64
N ALA A 423 -7.12 -9.96 -2.80
CA ALA A 423 -7.65 -9.55 -4.08
C ALA A 423 -8.85 -10.41 -4.51
N THR A 424 -8.92 -11.69 -4.12
CA THR A 424 -10.10 -12.56 -4.32
C THR A 424 -11.15 -12.41 -3.21
N SER A 425 -10.93 -11.52 -2.23
CA SER A 425 -11.78 -11.36 -1.05
C SER A 425 -11.93 -12.64 -0.20
N THR A 426 -10.94 -13.53 -0.28
CA THR A 426 -10.83 -14.73 0.55
C THR A 426 -10.35 -14.32 1.94
N PRO A 427 -11.01 -14.73 3.03
CA PRO A 427 -10.49 -14.53 4.38
C PRO A 427 -9.08 -15.09 4.53
N VAL A 428 -8.18 -14.33 5.16
CA VAL A 428 -6.79 -14.76 5.35
C VAL A 428 -6.32 -14.51 6.78
N ILE A 429 -5.67 -15.52 7.36
CA ILE A 429 -4.84 -15.37 8.56
C ILE A 429 -3.38 -15.34 8.11
N ALA A 430 -2.76 -14.18 8.20
CA ALA A 430 -1.38 -13.97 7.77
C ALA A 430 -0.43 -13.88 8.97
N ILE A 431 0.62 -14.70 8.97
CA ILE A 431 1.58 -14.81 10.07
C ILE A 431 2.81 -13.93 9.78
N PHE A 432 3.02 -12.91 10.62
CA PHE A 432 4.07 -11.90 10.47
C PHE A 432 5.15 -12.05 11.55
N GLY A 433 6.38 -12.30 11.11
CA GLY A 433 7.55 -12.41 11.98
C GLY A 433 8.43 -11.17 11.96
N PRO A 434 9.43 -11.06 11.06
CA PRO A 434 10.42 -9.99 11.08
C PRO A 434 9.92 -8.68 10.46
N THR A 435 8.84 -8.72 9.70
CA THR A 435 8.17 -7.58 9.06
C THR A 435 6.95 -7.16 9.89
N THR A 436 6.47 -5.94 9.66
CA THR A 436 5.29 -5.40 10.36
C THR A 436 4.29 -4.84 9.35
N ARG A 437 3.03 -4.73 9.79
CA ARG A 437 1.95 -4.20 8.95
C ARG A 437 2.21 -2.77 8.47
N GLU A 438 2.94 -1.97 9.24
CA GLU A 438 3.23 -0.56 8.94
C GLU A 438 4.07 -0.40 7.66
N LEU A 439 4.66 -1.47 7.14
CA LEU A 439 5.38 -1.49 5.87
C LEU A 439 4.44 -1.53 4.64
N GLY A 440 3.13 -1.71 4.82
CA GLY A 440 2.12 -1.57 3.76
C GLY A 440 1.74 -2.85 3.01
N PHE A 441 2.34 -4.00 3.35
CA PHE A 441 2.12 -5.30 2.68
C PHE A 441 1.11 -6.22 3.40
N PHE A 442 0.25 -5.71 4.29
CA PHE A 442 -0.68 -6.53 5.06
C PHE A 442 -1.92 -6.92 4.23
N PRO A 443 -2.62 -8.02 4.56
CA PRO A 443 -3.80 -8.44 3.81
C PRO A 443 -4.95 -7.46 4.00
N TYR A 444 -5.72 -7.24 2.93
CA TYR A 444 -6.91 -6.41 2.94
C TYR A 444 -8.17 -7.27 3.05
N GLY A 445 -9.23 -6.74 3.66
CA GLY A 445 -10.52 -7.41 3.85
C GLY A 445 -10.98 -7.42 5.31
N SER A 446 -12.28 -7.23 5.54
CA SER A 446 -12.88 -7.12 6.88
C SER A 446 -12.74 -8.37 7.74
N ARG A 447 -12.45 -9.52 7.12
CA ARG A 447 -12.25 -10.83 7.77
C ARG A 447 -10.79 -11.29 7.77
N SER A 448 -9.87 -10.44 7.30
CA SER A 448 -8.44 -10.75 7.23
C SER A 448 -7.74 -10.37 8.53
N ILE A 449 -6.88 -11.25 9.05
CA ILE A 449 -6.23 -11.10 10.35
C ILE A 449 -4.72 -11.23 10.19
N VAL A 450 -3.97 -10.32 10.81
CA VAL A 450 -2.50 -10.42 10.91
C VAL A 450 -2.14 -10.94 12.29
N MET A 451 -1.54 -12.12 12.33
CA MET A 451 -1.00 -12.73 13.54
C MET A 451 0.43 -12.25 13.74
N GLU A 452 0.68 -11.55 14.84
CA GLU A 452 1.97 -10.95 15.09
C GLU A 452 2.31 -10.82 16.57
N SER A 453 3.60 -10.92 16.91
CA SER A 453 4.07 -10.83 18.29
C SER A 453 4.49 -9.41 18.65
N ASN A 454 4.01 -8.89 19.78
CA ASN A 454 4.42 -7.56 20.27
C ASN A 454 5.83 -7.61 20.90
N ILE A 455 6.87 -7.48 20.07
CA ILE A 455 8.27 -7.47 20.52
C ILE A 455 9.04 -6.28 19.94
N ARG A 456 10.00 -5.75 20.71
CA ARG A 456 10.72 -4.50 20.40
C ARG A 456 11.62 -4.56 19.16
N CYS A 457 12.09 -5.74 18.75
CA CYS A 457 13.03 -5.86 17.63
C CYS A 457 12.37 -5.88 16.25
N ARG A 458 11.03 -5.77 16.16
CA ARG A 458 10.28 -5.72 14.90
C ARG A 458 10.00 -4.28 14.47
N PRO A 459 10.07 -3.94 13.17
CA PRO A 459 10.61 -4.77 12.09
C PRO A 459 12.13 -4.93 12.19
N CYS A 460 12.64 -6.11 11.83
CA CYS A 460 14.09 -6.36 11.80
C CYS A 460 14.73 -5.87 10.50
N THR A 461 14.04 -6.05 9.37
CA THR A 461 14.46 -5.62 8.02
C THR A 461 13.22 -5.29 7.18
N LEU A 462 13.42 -4.66 6.01
CA LEU A 462 12.32 -4.30 5.10
C LEU A 462 11.63 -5.53 4.48
N HIS A 463 12.37 -6.61 4.23
CA HIS A 463 11.87 -7.75 3.45
C HIS A 463 11.95 -9.10 4.17
N GLY A 464 12.59 -9.18 5.33
CA GLY A 464 13.05 -10.44 5.92
C GLY A 464 14.53 -10.71 5.61
N SER A 465 15.06 -11.79 6.18
CA SER A 465 16.45 -12.25 6.01
C SER A 465 16.52 -13.78 6.01
N LYS A 466 17.67 -14.35 5.63
CA LYS A 466 17.87 -15.81 5.71
C LYS A 466 17.85 -16.30 7.16
N LYS A 467 18.55 -15.61 8.07
CA LYS A 467 18.60 -15.95 9.50
C LYS A 467 18.12 -14.79 10.36
N CYS A 468 17.59 -15.09 11.54
CA CYS A 468 17.16 -14.07 12.50
C CYS A 468 18.37 -13.24 12.93
N PRO A 469 18.38 -11.91 12.72
CA PRO A 469 19.53 -11.06 13.07
C PRO A 469 19.76 -10.96 14.58
N ARG A 470 18.77 -11.38 15.39
CA ARG A 470 18.84 -11.42 16.85
C ARG A 470 19.04 -12.83 17.42
N GLY A 471 19.14 -13.85 16.58
CA GLY A 471 19.38 -15.26 16.97
C GLY A 471 18.19 -15.98 17.64
N HIS A 472 17.28 -15.28 18.31
CA HIS A 472 16.25 -15.91 19.15
C HIS A 472 14.96 -16.35 18.44
N PHE A 473 14.64 -15.79 17.27
CA PHE A 473 13.43 -16.07 16.47
C PHE A 473 12.06 -15.98 17.19
N LEU A 474 12.04 -15.38 18.40
CA LEU A 474 10.84 -15.10 19.20
C LEU A 474 9.62 -14.56 18.43
N CYS A 475 9.80 -13.72 17.41
CA CYS A 475 8.67 -13.14 16.66
C CYS A 475 7.72 -14.21 16.08
N MET A 476 8.27 -15.32 15.58
CA MET A 476 7.49 -16.46 15.07
C MET A 476 7.20 -17.49 16.16
N ASN A 477 8.11 -17.66 17.12
CA ASN A 477 7.95 -18.65 18.19
C ASN A 477 6.84 -18.28 19.19
N MET A 478 6.58 -16.99 19.42
CA MET A 478 5.54 -16.54 20.34
C MET A 478 4.12 -16.66 19.79
N ILE A 479 3.94 -16.71 18.46
CA ILE A 479 2.63 -16.95 17.83
C ILE A 479 2.26 -18.42 18.02
N LYS A 480 1.30 -18.75 18.88
CA LYS A 480 0.95 -20.14 19.21
C LYS A 480 -0.08 -20.70 18.24
N VAL A 481 -0.07 -22.02 18.07
CA VAL A 481 -1.06 -22.75 17.26
C VAL A 481 -2.48 -22.48 17.76
N ARG A 482 -2.67 -22.45 19.08
CA ARG A 482 -3.96 -22.15 19.71
C ARG A 482 -4.48 -20.76 19.34
N ASP A 483 -3.62 -19.75 19.28
CA ASP A 483 -4.03 -18.39 18.93
C ASP A 483 -4.53 -18.35 17.48
N VAL A 484 -3.85 -19.06 16.57
CA VAL A 484 -4.28 -19.19 15.18
C VAL A 484 -5.61 -19.95 15.08
N LEU A 485 -5.77 -21.07 15.80
CA LEU A 485 -7.02 -21.86 15.81
C LEU A 485 -8.22 -21.02 16.28
N ASN A 486 -8.06 -20.22 17.34
CA ASN A 486 -9.13 -19.35 17.83
C ASN A 486 -9.62 -18.37 16.74
N GLU A 487 -8.70 -17.82 15.94
CA GLU A 487 -9.08 -16.93 14.83
C GLU A 487 -9.70 -17.70 13.66
N VAL A 488 -9.26 -18.94 13.39
CA VAL A 488 -9.89 -19.82 12.39
C VAL A 488 -11.36 -20.05 12.76
N GLU A 489 -11.63 -20.42 14.02
CA GLU A 489 -12.99 -20.67 14.51
C GLU A 489 -13.87 -19.42 14.36
N LYS A 490 -13.38 -18.23 14.72
CA LYS A 490 -14.15 -16.98 14.55
C LYS A 490 -14.51 -16.72 13.09
N ILE A 491 -13.56 -16.92 12.17
CA ILE A 491 -13.79 -16.68 10.74
C ILE A 491 -14.78 -17.69 10.15
N LEU A 492 -14.61 -18.98 10.47
CA LEU A 492 -15.44 -20.05 9.91
C LEU A 492 -16.84 -20.08 10.53
N LYS A 493 -16.98 -19.79 11.84
CA LYS A 493 -18.28 -19.67 12.51
C LYS A 493 -19.19 -18.66 11.81
N TYR A 494 -18.66 -17.49 11.47
CA TYR A 494 -19.39 -16.45 10.74
C TYR A 494 -19.88 -16.87 9.33
N LYS A 495 -19.32 -17.93 8.75
CA LYS A 495 -19.64 -18.37 7.38
C LYS A 495 -20.67 -19.51 7.34
N TYR A 496 -20.74 -20.32 8.40
CA TYR A 496 -21.53 -21.55 8.44
C TYR A 496 -22.63 -21.56 9.52
N GLU A 497 -22.66 -20.55 10.39
CA GLU A 497 -23.81 -20.18 11.22
C GLU A 497 -24.40 -18.87 10.70
#